data_AF-A0ABD5L304-F1
#
_entry.id   AF-A0ABD5L304-F1
#
_cell.length_a   1.000
_cell.length_b   1.000
_cell.length_c   1.000
_cell.angle_alpha   90.00
_cell.angle_beta   90.00
_cell.angle_gamma   90.00
#
_symmetry.space_group_name_H-M   'P 1'
#
loop_
_entity.id
_entity.type
_entity.pdbx_description
1 polymer ?
#
loop_
_entity_poly.entity_id
_entity_poly.type
_entity_poly.pdbx_seq_one_letter_code
_entity_poly.pdbx_strand_id
1 'polypeptide(L)'
;MKRNVIDNVTELKAEYAERNQIVANLADQINAYYFSLLEMDEDQIRGVMIQNGLEENKACEAVLRGFENVLKIRVKQDDLSDEEKTEMKSYLRTVAKARYAIARLNDFSRQLFTMPKTFESEIDFNALSELADHTTKKLTLGGYSFTG
;
A
#
# COMPACT_ATOMS: atom_id res chain seq x y z
N MET A 1 33.77 -19.97 -1.86
CA MET A 1 33.24 -19.08 -0.80
C MET A 1 32.52 -19.97 0.22
N LYS A 2 33.15 -20.25 1.36
CA LYS A 2 32.58 -21.15 2.36
C LYS A 2 31.39 -20.44 3.02
N ARG A 3 30.22 -21.10 3.07
CA ARG A 3 29.09 -20.68 3.91
C ARG A 3 29.63 -20.50 5.33
N ASN A 4 29.46 -19.31 5.93
CA ASN A 4 29.31 -19.25 7.36
C ASN A 4 27.94 -19.87 7.64
N VAL A 5 27.92 -21.19 7.77
CA VAL A 5 26.79 -21.88 8.37
C VAL A 5 26.76 -21.36 9.79
N ILE A 6 25.67 -20.70 10.18
CA ILE A 6 25.47 -20.33 11.57
C ILE A 6 25.26 -21.65 12.30
N ASP A 7 26.35 -22.23 12.82
CA ASP A 7 26.36 -23.55 13.45
C ASP A 7 25.62 -23.56 14.81
N ASN A 8 25.14 -22.39 15.25
CA ASN A 8 24.48 -22.19 16.54
C ASN A 8 23.10 -21.51 16.35
N VAL A 9 22.02 -22.26 16.58
CA VAL A 9 20.63 -21.76 16.55
C VAL A 9 20.43 -20.51 17.41
N THR A 10 21.22 -20.34 18.47
CA THR A 10 21.19 -19.17 19.34
C THR A 10 21.65 -17.90 18.62
N GLU A 11 22.75 -17.98 17.86
CA GLU A 11 23.30 -16.86 17.10
C GLU A 11 22.36 -16.46 15.96
N LEU A 12 21.78 -17.45 15.29
CA LEU A 12 20.77 -17.23 14.25
C LEU A 12 19.59 -16.41 14.79
N LYS A 13 19.04 -16.83 15.93
CA LYS A 13 17.93 -16.13 16.59
C LYS A 13 18.30 -14.71 17.02
N ALA A 14 19.51 -14.52 17.54
CA ALA A 14 19.99 -13.20 17.95
C ALA A 14 20.08 -12.25 16.74
N GLU A 15 20.64 -12.69 15.62
CA GLU A 15 20.71 -11.87 14.40
C GLU A 15 19.33 -11.52 13.86
N TYR A 16 18.40 -12.48 13.79
CA TYR A 16 17.05 -12.20 13.32
C TYR A 16 16.26 -11.32 14.29
N ALA A 17 16.50 -11.42 15.59
CA ALA A 17 15.90 -10.53 16.59
C ALA A 17 16.37 -9.07 16.37
N GLU A 18 17.67 -8.84 16.19
CA GLU A 18 18.22 -7.52 15.91
C GLU A 18 17.65 -6.93 14.60
N ARG A 19 17.69 -7.72 13.52
CA ARG A 19 17.14 -7.31 12.22
C ARG A 19 15.65 -6.99 12.30
N ASN A 20 14.89 -7.80 13.03
CA ASN A 20 13.47 -7.54 13.29
C ASN A 20 13.28 -6.23 14.04
N GLN A 21 14.06 -5.98 15.09
CA GLN A 21 13.94 -4.76 15.88
C GLN A 21 14.20 -3.51 15.03
N ILE A 22 15.21 -3.53 14.16
CA ILE A 22 15.53 -2.40 13.27
C ILE A 22 14.34 -2.08 12.34
N VAL A 23 13.79 -3.11 11.68
CA VAL A 23 12.69 -2.91 10.74
C VAL A 23 11.37 -2.57 11.46
N ALA A 24 11.15 -3.13 12.64
CA ALA A 24 10.01 -2.77 13.49
C ALA A 24 10.08 -1.29 13.92
N ASN A 25 11.25 -0.84 14.39
CA ASN A 25 11.46 0.56 14.75
C ASN A 25 11.22 1.50 13.57
N LEU A 26 11.66 1.13 12.36
CA LEU A 26 11.36 1.89 11.15
C LEU A 26 9.85 2.01 10.91
N ALA A 27 9.11 0.90 11.03
CA ALA A 27 7.65 0.91 10.88
C ALA A 27 6.98 1.83 11.93
N ASP A 28 7.43 1.77 13.18
CA ASP A 28 6.90 2.59 14.26
C ASP A 28 7.19 4.08 14.04
N GLN A 29 8.38 4.44 13.56
CA GLN A 29 8.71 5.82 13.20
C GLN A 29 7.85 6.34 12.05
N ILE A 30 7.63 5.53 11.01
CA ILE A 30 6.75 5.88 9.89
C ILE A 30 5.31 6.08 10.39
N ASN A 31 4.83 5.21 11.29
CA ASN A 31 3.50 5.32 11.86
C ASN A 31 3.36 6.56 12.73
N ALA A 32 4.34 6.86 13.58
CA ALA A 32 4.35 8.06 14.40
C ALA A 32 4.32 9.32 13.53
N TYR A 33 5.12 9.36 12.46
CA TYR A 33 5.10 10.44 11.50
C TYR A 33 3.73 10.58 10.83
N TYR A 34 3.16 9.49 10.31
CA TYR A 34 1.82 9.48 9.73
C TYR A 34 0.75 10.00 10.70
N PHE A 35 0.75 9.57 11.96
CA PHE A 35 -0.22 10.04 12.94
C PHE A 35 -0.01 11.51 13.29
N SER A 36 1.24 11.98 13.41
CA SER A 36 1.51 13.40 13.62
C SER A 36 0.96 14.29 12.50
N LEU A 37 0.96 13.80 11.26
CA LEU A 37 0.41 14.52 10.12
C LEU A 37 -1.12 14.57 10.15
N LEU A 38 -1.79 13.56 10.71
CA LEU A 38 -3.26 13.57 10.84
C LEU A 38 -3.77 14.57 11.88
N GLU A 39 -2.90 15.01 12.80
CA GLU A 39 -3.22 15.99 13.83
C GLU A 39 -3.00 17.45 13.37
N MET A 40 -2.36 17.65 12.21
CA MET A 40 -2.05 18.96 11.64
C MET A 40 -3.20 19.49 10.76
N ASP A 41 -3.19 20.79 10.48
CA ASP A 41 -4.08 21.38 9.47
C ASP A 41 -3.57 21.16 8.03
N GLU A 42 -4.44 21.34 7.03
CA GLU A 42 -4.12 21.01 5.63
C GLU A 42 -2.91 21.78 5.07
N ASP A 43 -2.76 23.06 5.46
CA ASP A 43 -1.68 23.93 4.99
C ASP A 43 -0.33 23.54 5.63
N GLN A 44 -0.33 23.21 6.92
CA GLN A 44 0.82 22.67 7.64
C GLN A 44 1.27 21.34 7.04
N ILE A 45 0.33 20.43 6.77
CA ILE A 45 0.63 19.11 6.21
C ILE A 45 1.30 19.26 4.83
N ARG A 46 0.76 20.12 3.97
CA ARG A 46 1.36 20.38 2.65
C ARG A 46 2.78 20.92 2.77
N GLY A 47 3.01 21.88 3.68
CA GLY A 47 4.34 22.43 3.94
C GLY A 47 5.34 21.37 4.40
N VAL A 48 4.96 20.55 5.39
CA VAL A 48 5.81 19.49 5.94
C VAL A 48 6.10 18.42 4.88
N MET A 49 5.12 18.02 4.07
CA MET A 49 5.30 16.99 3.04
C MET A 49 6.19 17.44 1.88
N ILE A 50 6.14 18.72 1.50
CA ILE A 50 7.05 19.27 0.48
C ILE A 50 8.49 19.29 0.99
N GLN A 51 8.69 19.55 2.29
CA GLN A 51 10.01 19.57 2.92
C GLN A 51 10.57 18.17 3.19
N ASN A 52 9.73 17.22 3.59
CA ASN A 52 10.13 15.87 4.00
C ASN A 52 10.12 14.82 2.87
N GLY A 53 10.23 15.26 1.63
CA GLY A 53 10.65 14.37 0.55
C GLY A 53 9.63 13.29 0.16
N LEU A 54 8.65 13.65 -0.65
CA LEU A 54 7.70 12.71 -1.27
C LEU A 54 8.41 11.59 -2.05
N GLU A 55 9.53 11.91 -2.70
CA GLU A 55 10.30 10.96 -3.50
C GLU A 55 11.08 9.98 -2.63
N GLU A 56 11.56 10.44 -1.48
CA GLU A 56 12.26 9.65 -0.48
C GLU A 56 11.33 8.59 0.12
N ASN A 57 10.07 8.94 0.40
CA ASN A 57 9.07 7.99 0.87
C ASN A 57 8.70 6.95 -0.20
N LYS A 58 8.62 7.34 -1.47
CA LYS A 58 8.43 6.40 -2.60
C LYS A 58 9.62 5.46 -2.76
N ALA A 59 10.84 5.99 -2.67
CA ALA A 59 12.07 5.19 -2.74
C ALA A 59 12.14 4.18 -1.59
N CYS A 60 11.79 4.61 -0.37
CA CYS A 60 11.69 3.73 0.80
C CYS A 60 10.71 2.58 0.58
N GLU A 61 9.51 2.86 0.04
CA GLU A 61 8.53 1.81 -0.30
C GLU A 61 9.09 0.84 -1.34
N ALA A 62 9.74 1.34 -2.40
CA ALA A 62 10.31 0.52 -3.45
C ALA A 62 11.39 -0.43 -2.90
N VAL A 63 12.26 0.07 -2.01
CA VAL A 63 13.29 -0.74 -1.34
C VAL A 63 12.66 -1.83 -0.48
N LEU A 64 11.69 -1.49 0.38
CA LEU A 64 11.02 -2.46 1.24
C LEU A 64 10.27 -3.53 0.43
N ARG A 65 9.64 -3.14 -0.68
CA ARG A 65 8.97 -4.05 -1.60
C ARG A 65 9.97 -5.00 -2.30
N GLY A 66 11.09 -4.47 -2.78
CA GLY A 66 12.15 -5.28 -3.36
C GLY A 66 12.71 -6.29 -2.35
N PHE A 67 12.97 -5.83 -1.13
CA PHE A 67 13.48 -6.67 -0.06
C PHE A 67 12.48 -7.77 0.37
N GLU A 68 11.20 -7.44 0.51
CA GLU A 68 10.14 -8.40 0.78
C GLU A 68 10.11 -9.52 -0.28
N ASN A 69 10.26 -9.18 -1.57
CA ASN A 69 10.26 -10.15 -2.65
C ASN A 69 11.47 -11.08 -2.60
N VAL A 70 12.67 -10.54 -2.32
CA VAL A 70 13.88 -11.34 -2.14
C VAL A 70 13.72 -12.32 -0.97
N LEU A 71 13.20 -11.86 0.16
CA LEU A 71 12.94 -12.72 1.33
C LEU A 71 11.92 -13.83 1.01
N LYS A 72 10.84 -13.53 0.28
CA LYS A 72 9.86 -14.54 -0.17
C LYS A 72 10.49 -15.63 -1.02
N ILE A 73 11.41 -15.26 -1.92
CA ILE A 73 12.12 -16.22 -2.77
C ILE A 73 13.03 -17.08 -1.88
N ARG A 74 13.81 -16.45 -0.99
CA ARG A 74 14.75 -17.15 -0.11
C ARG A 74 14.06 -18.15 0.82
N VAL A 75 12.93 -17.79 1.43
CA VAL A 75 12.14 -18.69 2.31
C VAL A 75 11.66 -19.96 1.59
N LYS A 76 11.45 -19.89 0.27
CA LYS A 76 10.99 -21.02 -0.56
C LYS A 76 12.12 -21.95 -1.01
N GLN A 77 13.38 -21.58 -0.79
CA GLN A 77 14.50 -22.43 -1.17
C GLN A 77 14.63 -23.59 -0.18
N ASP A 78 14.87 -24.79 -0.70
CA ASP A 78 14.95 -26.02 0.09
C ASP A 78 16.29 -26.18 0.83
N ASP A 79 17.19 -25.19 0.72
CA ASP A 79 18.54 -25.21 1.29
C ASP A 79 18.64 -24.68 2.73
N LEU A 80 17.49 -24.35 3.35
CA LEU A 80 17.35 -23.78 4.70
C LEU A 80 16.74 -24.80 5.68
N SER A 81 17.21 -24.78 6.92
CA SER A 81 16.59 -25.55 8.02
C SER A 81 15.19 -25.04 8.35
N ASP A 82 14.39 -25.83 9.08
CA ASP A 82 13.05 -25.42 9.50
C ASP A 82 13.08 -24.25 10.50
N GLU A 83 14.10 -24.19 11.35
CA GLU A 83 14.37 -23.07 12.25
C GLU A 83 14.70 -21.80 11.48
N GLU A 84 15.61 -21.87 10.50
CA GLU A 84 15.96 -20.73 9.64
C GLU A 84 14.75 -20.21 8.87
N LYS A 85 13.93 -21.12 8.31
CA LYS A 85 12.68 -20.77 7.65
C LYS A 85 11.71 -20.07 8.60
N THR A 86 11.65 -20.49 9.85
CA THR A 86 10.76 -19.90 10.87
C THR A 86 11.19 -18.46 11.20
N GLU A 87 12.47 -18.24 11.47
CA GLU A 87 13.01 -16.90 11.76
C GLU A 87 12.88 -15.96 10.55
N MET A 88 13.20 -16.46 9.35
CA MET A 88 13.01 -15.71 8.12
C MET A 88 11.55 -15.35 7.84
N LYS A 89 10.59 -16.25 8.11
CA LYS A 89 9.16 -15.94 7.99
C LYS A 89 8.74 -14.86 8.99
N SER A 90 9.29 -14.89 10.21
CA SER A 90 9.07 -13.84 11.19
C SER A 90 9.56 -12.49 10.65
N TYR A 91 10.79 -12.47 10.13
CA TYR A 91 11.38 -11.28 9.55
C TYR A 91 10.64 -10.75 8.32
N LEU A 92 10.21 -11.64 7.43
CA LEU A 92 9.37 -11.30 6.28
C LEU A 92 8.07 -10.59 6.72
N ARG A 93 7.42 -11.03 7.81
CA ARG A 93 6.23 -10.36 8.34
C ARG A 93 6.55 -8.94 8.83
N THR A 94 7.69 -8.75 9.49
CA THR A 94 8.11 -7.42 9.97
C THR A 94 8.40 -6.47 8.81
N VAL A 95 9.09 -6.94 7.77
CA VAL A 95 9.32 -6.16 6.53
C VAL A 95 8.01 -5.81 5.83
N ALA A 96 7.08 -6.76 5.72
CA ALA A 96 5.76 -6.50 5.13
C ALA A 96 4.96 -5.45 5.91
N LYS A 97 5.07 -5.44 7.26
CA LYS A 97 4.46 -4.39 8.11
C LYS A 97 5.08 -3.02 7.85
N ALA A 98 6.41 -2.92 7.80
CA ALA A 98 7.10 -1.66 7.48
C ALA A 98 6.70 -1.15 6.08
N ARG A 99 6.63 -2.05 5.08
CA ARG A 99 6.18 -1.71 3.73
C ARG A 99 4.75 -1.17 3.73
N TYR A 100 3.86 -1.79 4.50
CA TYR A 100 2.48 -1.31 4.62
C TYR A 100 2.41 0.08 5.24
N ALA A 101 3.20 0.34 6.30
CA ALA A 101 3.25 1.65 6.95
C ALA A 101 3.67 2.77 5.97
N ILE A 102 4.75 2.55 5.19
CA ILE A 102 5.21 3.55 4.21
C ILE A 102 4.25 3.70 3.03
N ALA A 103 3.64 2.60 2.56
CA ALA A 103 2.66 2.67 1.48
C ALA A 103 1.43 3.50 1.88
N ARG A 104 0.96 3.34 3.13
CA ARG A 104 -0.12 4.16 3.68
C ARG A 104 0.25 5.66 3.72
N LEU A 105 1.47 5.99 4.14
CA LEU A 105 1.97 7.36 4.12
C LEU A 105 2.04 7.93 2.69
N ASN A 106 2.49 7.13 1.73
CA ASN A 106 2.55 7.51 0.31
C ASN A 106 1.16 7.74 -0.29
N ASP A 107 0.19 6.89 0.05
CA ASP A 107 -1.19 7.04 -0.41
C ASP A 107 -1.85 8.28 0.20
N PHE A 108 -1.65 8.54 1.49
CA PHE A 108 -2.10 9.77 2.14
C PHE A 108 -1.50 11.01 1.47
N SER A 109 -0.19 10.99 1.24
CA SER A 109 0.52 12.05 0.53
C SER A 109 -0.08 12.30 -0.87
N ARG A 110 -0.37 11.22 -1.62
CA ARG A 110 -0.99 11.34 -2.95
C ARG A 110 -2.35 12.02 -2.88
N GLN A 111 -3.18 11.69 -1.89
CA GLN A 111 -4.51 12.29 -1.72
C GLN A 111 -4.45 13.79 -1.46
N LEU A 112 -3.44 14.27 -0.71
CA LEU A 112 -3.28 15.69 -0.39
C LEU A 112 -2.90 16.57 -1.60
N PHE A 113 -2.19 16.01 -2.56
CA PHE A 113 -1.67 16.73 -3.74
C PHE A 113 -2.42 16.43 -5.04
N THR A 114 -3.32 15.45 -5.05
CA THR A 114 -4.13 15.16 -6.24
C THR A 114 -5.32 16.12 -6.28
N MET A 115 -5.34 17.05 -7.24
CA MET A 115 -6.54 17.85 -7.46
C MET A 115 -7.73 16.94 -7.81
N PRO A 116 -8.90 17.12 -7.16
CA PRO A 116 -10.12 16.43 -7.56
C PRO A 116 -10.41 16.72 -9.03
N LYS A 117 -10.54 15.67 -9.85
CA LYS A 117 -11.08 15.83 -11.20
C LYS A 117 -12.58 16.06 -11.09
N THR A 118 -13.01 17.31 -11.14
CA THR A 118 -14.42 17.66 -11.32
C THR A 118 -14.78 17.46 -12.79
N PHE A 119 -15.71 16.56 -13.06
CA PHE A 119 -16.32 16.43 -14.38
C PHE A 119 -17.54 17.34 -14.41
N GLU A 120 -17.50 18.40 -15.21
CA GLU A 120 -18.71 19.14 -15.55
C GLU A 120 -19.52 18.28 -16.54
N SER A 121 -20.73 17.91 -16.12
CA SER A 121 -21.66 17.16 -16.94
C SER A 121 -22.73 18.13 -17.45
N GLU A 122 -22.76 18.36 -18.76
CA GLU A 122 -23.84 19.11 -19.43
C GLU A 122 -25.14 18.29 -19.57
N ILE A 123 -25.21 17.11 -18.95
CA ILE A 123 -26.40 16.27 -18.98
C ILE A 123 -27.55 17.02 -18.32
N ASP A 124 -28.55 17.37 -19.12
CA ASP A 124 -29.84 17.82 -18.65
C ASP A 124 -30.60 16.62 -18.07
N PHE A 125 -30.56 16.51 -16.73
CA PHE A 125 -31.24 15.45 -16.00
C PHE A 125 -32.76 15.44 -16.25
N ASN A 126 -33.36 16.58 -16.63
CA ASN A 126 -34.78 16.63 -16.99
C ASN A 126 -35.02 15.95 -18.34
N ALA A 127 -34.20 16.25 -19.34
CA ALA A 127 -34.26 15.58 -20.65
C ALA A 127 -33.98 14.07 -20.51
N LEU A 128 -33.08 13.68 -19.61
CA LEU A 128 -32.80 12.27 -19.33
C LEU A 128 -34.01 11.56 -18.69
N SER A 129 -34.70 12.25 -17.77
CA SER A 129 -35.92 11.75 -17.15
C SER A 129 -37.06 11.60 -18.16
N GLU A 130 -37.23 12.58 -19.06
CA GLU A 130 -38.23 12.51 -20.13
C GLU A 130 -37.98 11.35 -21.11
N LEU A 131 -36.72 11.08 -21.44
CA LEU A 131 -36.32 9.96 -22.29
C LEU A 131 -36.61 8.61 -21.62
N ALA A 132 -36.34 8.49 -20.32
CA ALA A 132 -36.66 7.31 -19.53
C ALA A 132 -38.17 7.08 -19.43
N ASP A 133 -38.95 8.13 -19.19
CA ASP A 133 -40.41 8.08 -19.14
C ASP A 133 -41.02 7.70 -20.49
N HIS A 134 -40.50 8.26 -21.58
CA HIS A 134 -40.94 7.92 -22.93
C HIS A 134 -40.64 6.45 -23.29
N THR A 135 -39.48 5.93 -22.88
CA THR A 135 -39.11 4.52 -23.07
C THR A 135 -40.01 3.60 -22.25
N THR A 136 -40.27 3.96 -21.00
CA THR A 136 -41.17 3.22 -20.09
C THR A 136 -42.60 3.19 -20.64
N LYS A 137 -43.11 4.34 -21.10
CA LYS A 137 -44.44 4.44 -21.74
C LYS A 137 -44.53 3.55 -22.99
N LYS A 138 -43.52 3.56 -23.86
CA LYS A 138 -43.49 2.69 -25.06
C LYS A 138 -43.47 1.20 -24.71
N LEU A 139 -42.76 0.79 -23.65
CA LEU A 139 -42.73 -0.59 -23.17
C LEU A 139 -44.09 -1.02 -22.59
N THR A 140 -44.75 -0.15 -21.81
CA THR A 140 -46.06 -0.45 -21.21
C THR A 140 -47.21 -0.48 -22.21
N LEU A 141 -47.11 0.23 -23.34
CA LEU A 141 -48.15 0.28 -24.38
C LEU A 141 -48.04 -0.84 -25.43
N GLY A 142 -47.16 -1.83 -25.22
CA GLY A 142 -47.11 -3.06 -26.04
C GLY A 142 -46.61 -2.88 -27.48
N GLY A 143 -46.00 -1.75 -27.82
CA GLY A 143 -45.53 -1.42 -29.17
C GLY A 143 -44.12 -1.87 -29.52
N TYR A 144 -43.53 -2.82 -28.80
CA TYR A 144 -42.17 -3.33 -29.08
C TYR A 144 -42.22 -4.61 -29.91
N SER A 145 -41.98 -4.51 -31.22
CA SER A 145 -41.55 -5.65 -32.05
C SER A 145 -40.03 -5.61 -32.19
N PHE A 146 -39.33 -6.61 -31.64
CA PHE A 146 -37.91 -6.81 -31.90
C PHE A 146 -37.76 -7.42 -33.29
N THR A 147 -37.53 -6.60 -34.31
CA THR A 147 -37.06 -7.09 -35.62
C THR A 147 -35.54 -7.12 -35.56
N GLY A 148 -35.02 -8.26 -35.10
CA GLY A 148 -33.65 -8.69 -35.39
C GLY A 148 -33.55 -9.26 -36.80
#